data_AF-A0A6P0XX88-F1
#
_entry.id   AF-A0A6P0XX88-F1
#
_cell.length_a   1.000
_cell.length_b   1.000
_cell.length_c   1.000
_cell.angle_alpha   90.00
_cell.angle_beta   90.00
_cell.angle_gamma   90.00
#
_symmetry.space_group_name_H-M   'P 1'
#
loop_
_entity.id
_entity.type
_entity.pdbx_description
1 polymer ?
#
loop_
_entity_poly.entity_id
_entity_poly.type
_entity_poly.pdbx_seq_one_letter_code
_entity_poly.pdbx_strand_id
1 'polypeptide(L)' 'VRPVHEVVPVDIFMPGCPPSADRIKATLEPLLKGEIPKMQGREMIKFG' A
#
# COMPACT_ATOMS: atom_id res chain seq x y z
N VAL A 1 17.70 -10.36 7.73
CA VAL A 1 16.88 -9.60 6.76
C VAL A 1 16.29 -8.40 7.48
N ARG A 2 16.19 -7.23 6.82
CA ARG A 2 15.59 -6.01 7.38
C ARG A 2 14.52 -5.48 6.43
N PRO A 3 13.42 -4.87 6.91
CA PRO A 3 12.42 -4.24 6.07
C PRO A 3 12.97 -2.97 5.39
N VAL A 4 12.37 -2.58 4.26
CA VAL A 4 12.83 -1.43 3.46
C VAL A 4 12.76 -0.11 4.24
N HIS A 5 11.73 0.07 5.07
CA HIS A 5 11.52 1.30 5.83
C HIS A 5 12.59 1.56 6.92
N GLU A 6 13.42 0.57 7.27
CA GLU A 6 14.57 0.77 8.17
C GLU A 6 15.80 1.34 7.42
N VAL A 7 15.81 1.28 6.09
CA VAL A 7 16.94 1.71 5.26
C VAL A 7 16.64 3.03 4.56
N VAL A 8 15.40 3.24 4.15
CA VAL A 8 14.93 4.45 3.47
C VAL A 8 13.52 4.83 3.95
N PRO A 9 13.14 6.12 3.93
CA PRO A 9 11.76 6.52 4.15
C PRO A 9 10.82 5.84 3.15
N VAL A 10 9.64 5.44 3.62
CA VAL A 10 8.58 4.83 2.79
C VAL A 10 7.31 5.64 2.99
N ASP A 11 6.74 6.13 1.89
CA ASP A 11 5.57 7.02 1.94
C ASP A 11 4.25 6.28 2.13
N ILE A 12 4.12 5.09 1.51
CA ILE A 12 2.88 4.32 1.50
C ILE A 12 3.19 2.85 1.78
N PHE A 13 2.49 2.27 2.76
CA PHE A 13 2.55 0.85 3.09
C PHE A 13 1.32 0.13 2.57
N MET A 14 1.52 -0.82 1.64
CA MET A 14 0.47 -1.70 1.11
C MET A 14 0.63 -3.11 1.71
N PRO A 15 -0.12 -3.48 2.75
CA PRO A 15 0.02 -4.79 3.39
C PRO A 15 -0.49 -5.92 2.49
N GLY A 16 0.05 -7.14 2.67
CA GLY A 16 -0.41 -8.37 2.00
C GLY A 16 0.74 -9.29 1.61
N CYS A 17 0.48 -10.61 1.54
CA CYS A 17 1.46 -11.61 1.12
C CYS A 17 0.83 -12.67 0.19
N PRO A 18 0.55 -12.32 -1.08
CA PRO A 18 0.64 -11.00 -1.69
C PRO A 18 -0.60 -10.13 -1.37
N PRO A 19 -0.53 -8.80 -1.54
CA PRO A 19 -1.75 -7.97 -1.62
C PRO A 19 -2.63 -8.42 -2.80
N SER A 20 -3.94 -8.20 -2.70
CA SER A 20 -4.87 -8.49 -3.81
C SER A 20 -4.65 -7.54 -4.99
N ALA A 21 -5.00 -7.99 -6.20
CA ALA A 21 -4.93 -7.17 -7.41
C ALA A 21 -5.74 -5.86 -7.28
N ASP A 22 -6.94 -5.95 -6.70
CA ASP A 22 -7.80 -4.78 -6.47
C ASP A 22 -7.15 -3.76 -5.53
N ARG A 23 -6.41 -4.21 -4.50
CA ARG A 23 -5.69 -3.31 -3.59
C ARG A 23 -4.52 -2.60 -4.28
N ILE A 24 -3.80 -3.32 -5.14
CA ILE A 24 -2.71 -2.73 -5.93
C ILE A 24 -3.29 -1.63 -6.83
N LYS A 25 -4.37 -1.93 -7.55
CA LYS A 25 -5.07 -0.97 -8.41
C LYS A 25 -5.56 0.25 -7.62
N ALA A 26 -6.26 0.03 -6.50
CA ALA A 26 -6.77 1.10 -5.64
C ALA A 26 -5.67 1.97 -5.01
N THR A 27 -4.45 1.45 -4.89
CA THR A 27 -3.29 2.23 -4.42
C THR A 27 -2.71 3.08 -5.54
N LEU A 28 -2.59 2.53 -6.76
CA LEU A 28 -1.95 3.21 -7.89
C LEU A 28 -2.85 4.24 -8.59
N GLU A 29 -4.16 3.99 -8.71
CA GLU A 29 -5.08 4.89 -9.43
C GLU A 29 -5.12 6.33 -8.87
N PRO A 30 -5.18 6.56 -7.54
CA PRO A 30 -5.10 7.92 -6.98
C PRO A 30 -3.75 8.58 -7.26
N LEU A 31 -2.65 7.84 -7.14
CA LEU A 31 -1.31 8.36 -7.39
C LEU A 31 -1.14 8.87 -8.81
N LEU A 32 -1.71 8.16 -9.80
CA LEU A 32 -1.72 8.60 -11.20
C LEU A 32 -2.49 9.91 -11.42
N LYS A 33 -3.42 10.25 -10.52
CA LYS A 33 -4.18 11.51 -10.53
C LYS A 33 -3.52 12.61 -9.70
N GLY A 34 -2.37 12.33 -9.07
CA GLY A 34 -1.71 13.25 -8.13
C GLY A 34 -2.38 13.28 -6.75
N GLU A 35 -3.20 12.29 -6.42
CA GLU A 35 -3.90 12.16 -5.14
C GLU A 35 -3.20 11.14 -4.23
N ILE A 36 -3.35 11.28 -2.91
CA ILE A 36 -2.83 10.30 -1.94
C ILE A 36 -3.90 9.21 -1.73
N PRO A 37 -3.57 7.91 -1.91
CA PRO A 37 -4.52 6.84 -1.68
C PRO A 37 -4.90 6.75 -0.21
N LYS A 38 -6.19 6.53 0.06
CA LYS A 38 -6.70 6.34 1.43
C LYS A 38 -6.43 4.91 1.90
N MET A 39 -5.37 4.74 2.69
CA MET A 39 -5.02 3.45 3.31
C MET A 39 -5.84 3.22 4.59
N GLN A 40 -7.14 3.00 4.44
CA GLN A 40 -8.09 2.83 5.55
C GLN A 40 -9.07 1.70 5.26
N GLY A 41 -9.64 1.14 6.34
CA GLY A 41 -10.64 0.07 6.23
C GLY A 41 -10.06 -1.30 5.92
N ARG A 42 -10.93 -2.32 5.99
CA ARG A 42 -10.53 -3.74 5.90
C ARG A 42 -10.07 -4.17 4.51
N GLU A 43 -10.51 -3.48 3.48
CA GLU A 43 -10.12 -3.76 2.09
C GLU A 43 -8.67 -3.36 1.82
N MET A 44 -8.20 -2.25 2.42
CA MET A 44 -6.83 -1.74 2.25
C MET A 44 -5.86 -2.25 3.31
N ILE A 45 -6.34 -2.50 4.53
CA ILE A 45 -5.54 -3.00 5.65
C ILE A 45 -5.96 -4.43 5.98
N LYS A 46 -5.23 -5.40 5.41
CA LYS A 46 -5.33 -6.81 5.80
C LYS A 46 -3.94 -7.41 5.87
N PHE A 47 -3.66 -8.06 6.99
CA PHE A 47 -2.51 -8.92 7.21
C PHE A 47 -3.01 -10.37 7.24
N GLY A 48 -2.29 -11.29 6.60
CA GLY A 48 -2.75 -12.68 6.40
C GLY A 48 -3.70 -12.80 5.21
#